data_AF-A0A8I2D491-F1
#
_entry.id   AF-A0A8I2D491-F1
#
_cell.length_a   1.000
_cell.length_b   1.000
_cell.length_c   1.000
_cell.angle_alpha   90.00
_cell.angle_beta   90.00
_cell.angle_gamma   90.00
#
_symmetry.space_group_name_H-M   'P 1'
#
loop_
_entity.id
_entity.type
_entity.pdbx_description
1 polymer ?
#
loop_
_entity_poly.entity_id
_entity_poly.type
_entity_poly.pdbx_seq_one_letter_code
_entity_poly.pdbx_strand_id
1 'polypeptide(L)'
;MNEIRNWAKAAVLVFIFSSGFYFSIEAQDTSNAGFKIREAYIQKYKALAIREMVEYGIPASIKLAQAVLESGAGNGELAKIANNHFGIKCHKEWTGDKFFKDDDSVKECFRKYESVEESYRDHSLFLRSRERYSNLFRFDICDYKAWAYGLKNAGYATNPAYPQLLIKIIEEHQLTRYDHPGSDTLQLANIETDSSIARGGTADNNLTSERGPVDVSPVKITKEGRKIYKNNDSKYIIYRQDDTPIRIAQEFDLYTWQIYDFNDLELDNPIKPGDMVYIEKKKRKASEEFYIVKPGDDMHAISQKFGIRLQNLYELNRMNFGTEPQQGDTLWLNKKKPADMQNRSPGILRIFLFSAMQHPKNFYKQFGTVRPAPHPC
;
A
#
# COMPACT_ATOMS: atom_id res chain seq x y z
N MET A 1 30.96 19.11 -79.96
CA MET A 1 30.23 17.87 -79.59
C MET A 1 30.76 17.15 -78.34
N ASN A 2 31.86 17.60 -77.69
CA ASN A 2 32.37 16.97 -76.47
C ASN A 2 32.07 17.72 -75.15
N GLU A 3 31.53 18.93 -75.18
CA GLU A 3 31.18 19.66 -73.94
C GLU A 3 29.73 19.42 -73.45
N ILE A 4 28.81 19.07 -74.35
CA ILE A 4 27.40 18.82 -73.99
C ILE A 4 27.22 17.44 -73.29
N ARG A 5 28.18 16.52 -73.48
CA ARG A 5 28.15 15.17 -72.89
C ARG A 5 28.56 15.12 -71.40
N ASN A 6 29.21 16.16 -70.88
CA ASN A 6 29.62 16.23 -69.47
C ASN A 6 28.55 16.87 -68.55
N TRP A 7 27.70 17.74 -69.08
CA TRP A 7 26.58 18.31 -68.31
C TRP A 7 25.43 17.32 -68.08
N ALA A 8 25.20 16.38 -69.00
CA ALA A 8 24.17 15.35 -68.84
C ALA A 8 24.52 14.28 -67.78
N LYS A 9 25.80 14.07 -67.47
CA LYS A 9 26.23 13.13 -66.41
C LYS A 9 26.22 13.77 -65.01
N ALA A 10 26.42 15.08 -64.91
CA ALA A 10 26.33 15.81 -63.64
C ALA A 10 24.87 16.03 -63.18
N ALA A 11 23.92 16.19 -64.11
CA ALA A 11 22.51 16.41 -63.77
C ALA A 11 21.78 15.14 -63.27
N VAL A 12 22.21 13.94 -63.69
CA VAL A 12 21.62 12.67 -63.24
C VAL A 12 22.10 12.27 -61.83
N LEU A 13 23.25 12.78 -61.39
CA LEU A 13 23.77 12.55 -60.02
C LEU A 13 23.18 13.50 -58.97
N VAL A 14 22.62 14.64 -59.37
CA VAL A 14 21.95 15.59 -58.45
C VAL A 14 20.46 15.24 -58.22
N PHE A 15 19.82 14.50 -59.13
CA PHE A 15 18.44 14.05 -58.95
C PHE A 15 18.26 12.74 -58.14
N ILE A 16 19.35 12.02 -57.88
CA ILE A 16 19.34 10.83 -56.99
C ILE A 16 19.62 11.22 -55.52
N PHE A 17 20.16 12.40 -55.26
CA PHE A 17 20.39 12.90 -53.89
C PHE A 17 19.23 13.74 -53.32
N SER A 18 18.29 14.22 -54.13
CA SER A 18 17.11 14.95 -53.65
C SER A 18 15.87 14.08 -53.45
N SER A 19 15.86 12.82 -53.91
CA SER A 19 14.79 11.85 -53.62
C SER A 19 15.11 10.92 -52.45
N GLY A 20 16.39 10.75 -52.09
CA GLY A 20 16.82 9.99 -50.91
C GLY A 20 16.65 10.73 -49.57
N PHE A 21 16.45 12.06 -49.59
CA PHE A 21 16.29 12.86 -48.36
C PHE A 21 14.83 13.00 -47.90
N TYR A 22 13.85 12.71 -48.76
CA TYR A 22 12.43 12.73 -48.38
C TYR A 22 11.92 11.40 -47.80
N PHE A 23 12.69 10.31 -47.91
CA PHE A 23 12.29 8.98 -47.40
C PHE A 23 12.89 8.61 -46.03
N SER A 24 13.52 9.55 -45.32
CA SER A 24 14.02 9.32 -43.95
C SER A 24 13.27 10.11 -42.86
N ILE A 25 12.20 10.84 -43.20
CA ILE A 25 11.44 11.64 -42.22
C ILE A 25 10.27 10.86 -41.57
N GLU A 26 9.79 9.75 -42.16
CA GLU A 26 8.70 8.95 -41.56
C GLU A 26 9.14 7.96 -40.46
N ALA A 27 10.44 7.65 -40.37
CA ALA A 27 10.95 6.73 -39.33
C ALA A 27 11.17 7.42 -37.97
N GLN A 28 11.29 8.75 -37.92
CA GLN A 28 11.43 9.48 -36.66
C GLN A 28 10.09 9.75 -35.96
N ASP A 29 8.98 9.87 -36.71
CA ASP A 29 7.69 10.28 -36.13
C ASP A 29 6.98 9.14 -35.36
N THR A 30 7.17 7.88 -35.77
CA THR A 30 6.64 6.70 -35.05
C THR A 30 7.34 6.46 -33.71
N SER A 31 8.63 6.77 -33.61
CA SER A 31 9.37 6.73 -32.33
C SER A 31 8.84 7.76 -31.33
N ASN A 32 8.42 8.94 -31.81
CA ASN A 32 7.88 10.02 -31.01
C ASN A 32 6.42 9.76 -30.58
N ALA A 33 5.60 9.20 -31.47
CA ALA A 33 4.21 8.85 -31.14
C ALA A 33 4.13 7.78 -30.04
N GLY A 34 4.91 6.69 -30.19
CA GLY A 34 4.97 5.64 -29.17
C GLY A 34 5.50 6.15 -27.83
N PHE A 35 6.52 7.01 -27.84
CA PHE A 35 7.02 7.67 -26.64
C PHE A 35 5.94 8.53 -25.97
N LYS A 36 5.27 9.42 -26.72
CA LYS A 36 4.21 10.30 -26.18
C LYS A 36 3.05 9.53 -25.56
N ILE A 37 2.63 8.42 -26.18
CA ILE A 37 1.56 7.56 -25.64
C ILE A 37 1.98 6.96 -24.31
N ARG A 38 3.20 6.42 -24.21
CA ARG A 38 3.73 5.87 -22.96
C ARG A 38 3.88 6.96 -21.90
N GLU A 39 4.41 8.13 -22.27
CA GLU A 39 4.59 9.24 -21.34
C GLU A 39 3.25 9.74 -20.79
N ALA A 40 2.21 9.88 -21.62
CA ALA A 40 0.88 10.26 -21.17
C ALA A 40 0.29 9.26 -20.16
N TYR A 41 0.47 7.96 -20.42
CA TYR A 41 0.08 6.92 -19.47
C TYR A 41 0.86 7.00 -18.16
N ILE A 42 2.18 7.19 -18.23
CA ILE A 42 3.06 7.34 -17.07
C ILE A 42 2.64 8.54 -16.23
N GLN A 43 2.38 9.69 -16.85
CA GLN A 43 1.96 10.89 -16.14
C GLN A 43 0.62 10.69 -15.42
N LYS A 44 -0.31 9.97 -16.05
CA LYS A 44 -1.62 9.64 -15.46
C LYS A 44 -1.51 8.73 -14.24
N TYR A 45 -0.60 7.75 -14.23
CA TYR A 45 -0.57 6.71 -13.18
C TYR A 45 0.65 6.76 -12.26
N LYS A 46 1.55 7.77 -12.40
CA LYS A 46 2.75 7.87 -11.55
C LYS A 46 2.43 7.95 -10.05
N ALA A 47 1.41 8.72 -9.67
CA ALA A 47 1.04 8.88 -8.26
C ALA A 47 0.55 7.56 -7.67
N LEU A 48 -0.28 6.83 -8.42
CA LEU A 48 -0.73 5.48 -8.07
C LEU A 48 0.44 4.49 -7.97
N ALA A 49 1.39 4.51 -8.93
CA ALA A 49 2.55 3.63 -8.88
C ALA A 49 3.47 3.92 -7.68
N ILE A 50 3.69 5.19 -7.35
CA ILE A 50 4.41 5.63 -6.14
C ILE A 50 3.69 5.14 -4.90
N ARG A 51 2.36 5.30 -4.84
CA ARG A 51 1.55 4.83 -3.72
C ARG A 51 1.72 3.32 -3.49
N GLU A 52 1.61 2.54 -4.56
CA GLU A 52 1.81 1.09 -4.51
C GLU A 52 3.26 0.71 -4.17
N MET A 53 4.24 1.52 -4.56
CA MET A 53 5.63 1.35 -4.14
C MET A 53 5.80 1.57 -2.64
N VAL A 54 5.20 2.62 -2.10
CA VAL A 54 5.27 2.94 -0.67
C VAL A 54 4.61 1.83 0.15
N GLU A 55 3.40 1.39 -0.24
CA GLU A 55 2.63 0.40 0.50
C GLU A 55 3.16 -1.03 0.34
N TYR A 56 3.47 -1.41 -0.90
CA TYR A 56 3.82 -2.78 -1.27
C TYR A 56 5.26 -2.92 -1.73
N GLY A 57 6.12 -1.93 -1.59
CA GLY A 57 7.57 -2.05 -1.83
C GLY A 57 7.94 -2.61 -3.20
N ILE A 58 7.13 -2.35 -4.22
CA ILE A 58 7.44 -2.65 -5.63
C ILE A 58 7.90 -1.34 -6.25
N PRO A 59 9.10 -1.24 -6.86
CA PRO A 59 9.58 0.02 -7.42
C PRO A 59 8.53 0.64 -8.35
N ALA A 60 8.29 1.94 -8.20
CA ALA A 60 7.31 2.64 -9.02
C ALA A 60 7.68 2.55 -10.51
N SER A 61 8.99 2.57 -10.81
CA SER A 61 9.52 2.36 -12.15
C SER A 61 9.16 1.00 -12.73
N ILE A 62 9.31 -0.08 -11.96
CA ILE A 62 8.95 -1.44 -12.36
C ILE A 62 7.45 -1.53 -12.61
N LYS A 63 6.64 -1.03 -11.67
CA LYS A 63 5.18 -1.09 -11.80
C LYS A 63 4.69 -0.33 -13.03
N LEU A 64 5.18 0.90 -13.27
CA LEU A 64 4.83 1.67 -14.46
C LEU A 64 5.30 1.00 -15.75
N ALA A 65 6.53 0.47 -15.77
CA ALA A 65 7.07 -0.20 -16.96
C ALA A 65 6.29 -1.48 -17.31
N GLN A 66 5.95 -2.30 -16.32
CA GLN A 66 5.08 -3.46 -16.50
C GLN A 66 3.71 -3.00 -17.00
N ALA A 67 3.07 -2.05 -16.33
CA ALA A 67 1.74 -1.59 -16.73
C ALA A 67 1.75 -1.05 -18.17
N VAL A 68 2.76 -0.28 -18.56
CA VAL A 68 2.92 0.21 -19.94
C VAL A 68 3.09 -0.94 -20.94
N LEU A 69 3.94 -1.92 -20.62
CA LEU A 69 4.23 -3.04 -21.51
C LEU A 69 3.01 -3.95 -21.69
N GLU A 70 2.41 -4.40 -20.59
CA GLU A 70 1.31 -5.39 -20.59
C GLU A 70 0.00 -4.80 -21.13
N SER A 71 -0.26 -3.52 -20.89
CA SER A 71 -1.49 -2.86 -21.36
C SER A 71 -1.37 -2.18 -22.72
N GLY A 72 -0.17 -2.15 -23.32
CA GLY A 72 0.12 -1.30 -24.48
C GLY A 72 -0.14 0.18 -24.15
N ALA A 73 0.33 0.64 -22.99
CA ALA A 73 0.05 1.97 -22.42
C ALA A 73 -1.45 2.29 -22.36
N GLY A 74 -2.26 1.33 -21.89
CA GLY A 74 -3.71 1.44 -21.72
C GLY A 74 -4.52 1.25 -23.00
N ASN A 75 -3.87 0.96 -24.13
CA ASN A 75 -4.56 0.84 -25.41
C ASN A 75 -5.02 -0.57 -25.74
N GLY A 76 -4.49 -1.57 -25.05
CA GLY A 76 -4.89 -2.96 -25.19
C GLY A 76 -6.35 -3.18 -24.81
N GLU A 77 -6.99 -4.10 -25.50
CA GLU A 77 -8.40 -4.48 -25.27
C GLU A 77 -8.66 -4.89 -23.81
N LEU A 78 -7.76 -5.70 -23.23
CA LEU A 78 -7.87 -6.15 -21.85
C LEU A 78 -7.82 -4.98 -20.86
N ALA A 79 -6.98 -3.98 -21.12
CA ALA A 79 -6.91 -2.77 -20.30
C ALA A 79 -8.17 -1.90 -20.47
N LYS A 80 -8.65 -1.71 -21.70
CA LYS A 80 -9.82 -0.86 -21.98
C LYS A 80 -11.15 -1.43 -21.49
N ILE A 81 -11.34 -2.74 -21.60
CA ILE A 81 -12.64 -3.38 -21.31
C ILE A 81 -12.66 -3.97 -19.89
N ALA A 82 -11.54 -4.54 -19.44
CA ALA A 82 -11.48 -5.23 -18.16
C ALA A 82 -10.73 -4.46 -17.07
N ASN A 83 -10.22 -3.25 -17.38
CA ASN A 83 -9.31 -2.50 -16.51
C ASN A 83 -8.10 -3.31 -16.06
N ASN A 84 -7.71 -4.39 -16.76
CA ASN A 84 -6.59 -5.23 -16.37
C ASN A 84 -5.32 -4.80 -17.10
N HIS A 85 -4.49 -4.05 -16.37
CA HIS A 85 -3.30 -3.39 -16.93
C HIS A 85 -2.02 -4.21 -16.81
N PHE A 86 -2.08 -5.40 -16.18
CA PHE A 86 -0.91 -6.25 -15.91
C PHE A 86 -1.04 -7.66 -16.50
N GLY A 87 -2.13 -7.95 -17.22
CA GLY A 87 -2.36 -9.26 -17.83
C GLY A 87 -2.60 -10.38 -16.82
N ILE A 88 -3.12 -10.07 -15.63
CA ILE A 88 -3.27 -11.08 -14.57
C ILE A 88 -4.39 -12.07 -14.95
N LYS A 89 -4.03 -13.35 -15.10
CA LYS A 89 -4.96 -14.43 -15.43
C LYS A 89 -5.84 -14.78 -14.21
N CYS A 90 -6.99 -15.41 -14.47
CA CYS A 90 -7.82 -15.99 -13.42
C CYS A 90 -7.09 -17.18 -12.80
N HIS A 91 -6.86 -17.12 -11.50
CA HIS A 91 -6.33 -18.23 -10.73
C HIS A 91 -7.43 -18.82 -9.84
N LYS A 92 -7.17 -19.96 -9.17
CA LYS A 92 -8.20 -20.70 -8.42
C LYS A 92 -8.86 -19.87 -7.32
N GLU A 93 -8.12 -18.92 -6.76
CA GLU A 93 -8.56 -18.01 -5.72
C GLU A 93 -9.36 -16.80 -6.24
N TRP A 94 -9.43 -16.58 -7.55
CA TRP A 94 -10.12 -15.42 -8.12
C TRP A 94 -11.64 -15.61 -8.15
N THR A 95 -12.33 -14.82 -7.33
CA THR A 95 -13.80 -14.82 -7.21
C THR A 95 -14.46 -13.59 -7.84
N GLY A 96 -13.68 -12.62 -8.33
CA GLY A 96 -14.20 -11.41 -8.96
C GLY A 96 -14.61 -11.61 -10.42
N ASP A 97 -14.93 -10.49 -11.07
CA ASP A 97 -15.30 -10.43 -12.47
C ASP A 97 -14.23 -11.03 -13.39
N LYS A 98 -14.67 -11.57 -14.53
CA LYS A 98 -13.80 -12.28 -15.48
C LYS A 98 -13.98 -11.70 -16.88
N PHE A 99 -12.88 -11.66 -17.62
CA PHE A 99 -12.87 -11.35 -19.04
C PHE A 99 -12.23 -12.52 -19.79
N PHE A 100 -12.90 -13.02 -20.81
CA PHE A 100 -12.41 -14.15 -21.62
C PHE A 100 -11.97 -13.66 -22.98
N LYS A 101 -10.74 -14.01 -23.37
CA LYS A 101 -10.15 -13.64 -24.64
C LYS A 101 -9.20 -14.73 -25.12
N ASP A 102 -9.03 -14.84 -26.43
CA ASP A 102 -8.00 -15.67 -27.03
C ASP A 102 -6.63 -14.95 -26.90
N ASP A 103 -5.66 -15.62 -26.28
CA ASP A 103 -4.28 -15.14 -26.10
C ASP A 103 -3.31 -16.28 -26.42
N ASP A 104 -2.62 -16.87 -25.43
CA ASP A 104 -1.79 -18.08 -25.65
C ASP A 104 -2.64 -19.33 -25.97
N SER A 105 -3.89 -19.33 -25.52
CA SER A 105 -4.88 -20.38 -25.78
C SER A 105 -6.28 -19.79 -26.00
N VAL A 106 -7.18 -20.61 -26.54
CA VAL A 106 -8.58 -20.20 -26.79
C VAL A 106 -9.30 -20.00 -25.46
N LYS A 107 -9.97 -18.85 -25.31
CA LYS A 107 -10.75 -18.44 -24.12
C LYS A 107 -9.95 -18.47 -22.82
N GLU A 108 -8.79 -17.84 -22.81
CA GLU A 108 -8.09 -17.59 -21.55
C GLU A 108 -8.90 -16.65 -20.67
N CYS A 109 -8.91 -16.98 -19.38
CA CYS A 109 -9.59 -16.19 -18.37
C CYS A 109 -8.62 -15.17 -17.78
N PHE A 110 -8.99 -13.90 -17.84
CA PHE A 110 -8.32 -12.80 -17.19
C PHE A 110 -9.19 -12.20 -16.11
N ARG A 111 -8.55 -11.68 -15.05
CA ARG A 111 -9.24 -10.89 -14.03
C ARG A 111 -9.81 -9.62 -14.67
N LYS A 112 -10.99 -9.21 -14.24
CA LYS A 112 -11.61 -7.94 -14.61
C LYS A 112 -11.85 -7.13 -13.34
N TYR A 113 -11.60 -5.84 -13.43
CA TYR A 113 -11.63 -4.90 -12.32
C TYR A 113 -12.60 -3.76 -12.60
N GLU A 114 -13.13 -3.14 -11.55
CA GLU A 114 -13.99 -1.97 -11.67
C GLU A 114 -13.19 -0.71 -12.06
N SER A 115 -11.91 -0.67 -11.68
CA SER A 115 -11.01 0.46 -11.89
C SER A 115 -9.57 0.04 -12.20
N VAL A 116 -8.77 0.98 -12.69
CA VAL A 116 -7.34 0.74 -12.95
C VAL A 116 -6.57 0.64 -11.62
N GLU A 117 -7.02 1.39 -10.62
CA GLU A 117 -6.55 1.37 -9.24
C GLU A 117 -6.62 -0.04 -8.65
N GLU A 118 -7.75 -0.73 -8.83
CA GLU A 118 -7.90 -2.12 -8.41
C GLU A 118 -6.92 -3.06 -9.12
N SER A 119 -6.66 -2.85 -10.41
CA SER A 119 -5.68 -3.65 -11.14
C SER A 119 -4.26 -3.42 -10.63
N TYR A 120 -3.89 -2.18 -10.32
CA TYR A 120 -2.61 -1.84 -9.70
C TYR A 120 -2.47 -2.47 -8.33
N ARG A 121 -3.51 -2.38 -7.51
CA ARG A 121 -3.57 -2.99 -6.18
C ARG A 121 -3.44 -4.51 -6.24
N ASP A 122 -4.22 -5.15 -7.09
CA ASP A 122 -4.20 -6.60 -7.26
C ASP A 122 -2.86 -7.10 -7.81
N HIS A 123 -2.21 -6.36 -8.71
CA HIS A 123 -0.83 -6.66 -9.13
C HIS A 123 0.15 -6.63 -7.94
N SER A 124 0.01 -5.66 -7.04
CA SER A 124 0.87 -5.59 -5.85
C SER A 124 0.66 -6.78 -4.92
N LEU A 125 -0.60 -7.11 -4.67
CA LEU A 125 -0.98 -8.28 -3.87
C LEU A 125 -0.53 -9.57 -4.53
N PHE A 126 -0.61 -9.67 -5.85
CA PHE A 126 -0.16 -10.83 -6.64
C PHE A 126 1.34 -11.09 -6.46
N LEU A 127 2.18 -10.05 -6.55
CA LEU A 127 3.62 -10.19 -6.32
C LEU A 127 3.93 -10.46 -4.84
N ARG A 128 3.22 -9.82 -3.91
CA ARG A 128 3.46 -9.97 -2.46
C ARG A 128 3.02 -11.30 -1.87
N SER A 129 1.88 -11.82 -2.32
CA SER A 129 1.24 -13.00 -1.72
C SER A 129 1.83 -14.34 -2.17
N ARG A 130 2.60 -14.35 -3.26
CA ARG A 130 3.08 -15.59 -3.89
C ARG A 130 4.56 -15.81 -3.62
N GLU A 131 4.85 -16.94 -3.00
CA GLU A 131 6.21 -17.33 -2.57
C GLU A 131 7.25 -17.22 -3.68
N ARG A 132 6.91 -17.57 -4.92
CA ARG A 132 7.81 -17.48 -6.08
C ARG A 132 8.40 -16.08 -6.33
N TYR A 133 7.71 -15.03 -5.89
CA TYR A 133 8.13 -13.63 -6.04
C TYR A 133 8.78 -13.05 -4.78
N SER A 134 8.85 -13.80 -3.68
CA SER A 134 9.40 -13.33 -2.38
C SER A 134 10.81 -12.74 -2.50
N ASN A 135 11.67 -13.37 -3.32
CA ASN A 135 13.04 -12.92 -3.53
C ASN A 135 13.15 -11.53 -4.18
N LEU A 136 12.13 -11.06 -4.91
CA LEU A 136 12.12 -9.71 -5.48
C LEU A 136 12.30 -8.64 -4.39
N PHE A 137 11.65 -8.87 -3.26
CA PHE A 137 11.61 -7.91 -2.15
C PHE A 137 12.88 -7.92 -1.29
N ARG A 138 13.89 -8.72 -1.66
CA ARG A 138 15.23 -8.71 -1.07
C ARG A 138 16.18 -7.79 -1.82
N PHE A 139 15.83 -7.40 -3.06
CA PHE A 139 16.61 -6.43 -3.82
C PHE A 139 16.40 -5.02 -3.27
N ASP A 140 17.39 -4.15 -3.51
CA ASP A 140 17.21 -2.73 -3.29
C ASP A 140 16.03 -2.22 -4.14
N ILE A 141 15.21 -1.35 -3.56
CA ILE A 141 14.04 -0.79 -4.26
C ILE A 141 14.46 0.11 -5.44
N CYS A 142 15.67 0.67 -5.40
CA CYS A 142 16.24 1.46 -6.49
C CYS A 142 16.93 0.60 -7.56
N ASP A 143 17.14 -0.71 -7.32
CA ASP A 143 17.77 -1.62 -8.29
C ASP A 143 16.74 -2.25 -9.23
N TYR A 144 16.14 -1.40 -10.08
CA TYR A 144 15.16 -1.85 -11.08
C TYR A 144 15.71 -2.92 -12.03
N LYS A 145 17.02 -3.01 -12.23
CA LYS A 145 17.63 -4.06 -13.06
C LYS A 145 17.51 -5.42 -12.37
N ALA A 146 17.89 -5.51 -11.09
CA ALA A 146 17.70 -6.73 -10.31
C ALA A 146 16.22 -7.14 -10.25
N TRP A 147 15.30 -6.18 -10.08
CA TRP A 147 13.87 -6.43 -10.13
C TRP A 147 13.39 -6.99 -11.48
N ALA A 148 13.80 -6.40 -12.61
CA ALA A 148 13.41 -6.84 -13.95
C ALA A 148 13.87 -8.29 -14.25
N TYR A 149 15.12 -8.60 -13.91
CA TYR A 149 15.64 -9.98 -14.03
C TYR A 149 14.99 -10.92 -13.02
N GLY A 150 14.76 -10.45 -11.80
CA GLY A 150 14.07 -11.20 -10.76
C GLY A 150 12.66 -11.61 -11.18
N LEU A 151 11.89 -10.71 -11.80
CA LEU A 151 10.53 -10.98 -12.28
C LEU A 151 10.54 -12.09 -13.33
N LYS A 152 11.50 -12.02 -14.26
CA LYS A 152 11.71 -13.07 -15.27
C LYS A 152 12.08 -14.41 -14.64
N ASN A 153 13.03 -14.42 -13.72
CA ASN A 153 13.49 -15.64 -13.04
C ASN A 153 12.39 -16.27 -12.17
N ALA A 154 11.58 -15.42 -11.53
CA ALA A 154 10.39 -15.85 -10.81
C ALA A 154 9.28 -16.37 -11.74
N GLY A 155 9.39 -16.14 -13.06
CA GLY A 155 8.52 -16.63 -14.11
C GLY A 155 7.27 -15.79 -14.36
N TYR A 156 7.35 -14.48 -14.16
CA TYR A 156 6.27 -13.54 -14.49
C TYR A 156 5.92 -13.60 -15.99
N ALA A 157 6.93 -13.68 -16.86
CA ALA A 157 6.78 -13.76 -18.31
C ALA A 157 7.64 -14.86 -18.94
N THR A 158 7.14 -15.47 -20.02
CA THR A 158 7.85 -16.52 -20.80
C THR A 158 8.86 -15.92 -21.80
N ASN A 159 8.64 -14.69 -22.27
CA ASN A 159 9.54 -13.99 -23.17
C ASN A 159 10.96 -13.81 -22.55
N PRO A 160 12.05 -14.28 -23.16
CA PRO A 160 13.41 -14.11 -22.64
C PRO A 160 13.88 -12.64 -22.62
N ALA A 161 13.35 -11.79 -23.51
CA ALA A 161 13.68 -10.37 -23.59
C ALA A 161 12.91 -9.49 -22.57
N TYR A 162 12.07 -10.09 -21.73
CA TYR A 162 11.21 -9.36 -20.79
C TYR A 162 11.98 -8.37 -19.89
N PRO A 163 13.11 -8.75 -19.25
CA PRO A 163 13.88 -7.81 -18.44
C PRO A 163 14.35 -6.59 -19.23
N GLN A 164 14.84 -6.81 -20.46
CA GLN A 164 15.37 -5.75 -21.31
C GLN A 164 14.26 -4.82 -21.81
N LEU A 165 13.05 -5.33 -22.06
CA LEU A 165 11.89 -4.51 -22.40
C LEU A 165 11.50 -3.57 -21.25
N LEU A 166 11.47 -4.08 -20.01
CA LEU A 166 11.21 -3.24 -18.83
C LEU A 166 12.30 -2.19 -18.62
N ILE A 167 13.58 -2.61 -18.64
CA ILE A 167 14.73 -1.73 -18.48
C ILE A 167 14.70 -0.62 -19.54
N LYS A 168 14.38 -0.95 -20.79
CA LYS A 168 14.26 0.03 -21.87
C LYS A 168 13.18 1.07 -21.58
N ILE A 169 11.98 0.66 -21.16
CA ILE A 169 10.90 1.60 -20.81
C ILE A 169 11.32 2.49 -19.63
N ILE A 170 11.96 1.91 -18.61
CA ILE A 170 12.42 2.63 -17.42
C ILE A 170 13.46 3.68 -17.79
N GLU A 171 14.43 3.34 -18.62
CA GLU A 171 15.52 4.22 -19.03
C GLU A 171 15.02 5.30 -20.02
N GLU A 172 14.21 4.95 -21.02
CA GLU A 172 13.64 5.89 -22.00
C GLU A 172 12.80 6.98 -21.33
N HIS A 173 12.01 6.60 -20.33
CA HIS A 173 11.09 7.52 -19.63
C HIS A 173 11.62 8.03 -18.28
N GLN A 174 12.86 7.68 -17.92
CA GLN A 174 13.54 8.08 -16.69
C GLN A 174 12.71 7.78 -15.43
N LEU A 175 12.12 6.59 -15.36
CA LEU A 175 11.14 6.24 -14.33
C LEU A 175 11.74 6.09 -12.93
N THR A 176 13.05 5.91 -12.81
CA THR A 176 13.77 5.81 -11.53
C THR A 176 13.64 7.06 -10.66
N ARG A 177 13.27 8.21 -11.26
CA ARG A 177 12.93 9.44 -10.50
C ARG A 177 11.75 9.23 -9.55
N TYR A 178 10.91 8.23 -9.80
CA TYR A 178 9.78 7.88 -8.94
C TYR A 178 10.12 6.83 -7.86
N ASP A 179 11.29 6.20 -7.94
CA ASP A 179 11.71 5.15 -6.98
C ASP A 179 12.30 5.71 -5.68
N HIS A 180 12.56 7.02 -5.65
CA HIS A 180 13.13 7.71 -4.50
C HIS A 180 11.99 8.40 -3.72
N PRO A 181 11.59 7.88 -2.55
CA PRO A 181 10.62 8.55 -1.69
C PRO A 181 11.30 9.74 -0.99
N GLY A 182 11.44 10.86 -1.71
CA GLY A 182 11.74 12.17 -1.13
C GLY A 182 10.46 12.92 -0.73
N SER A 183 10.61 14.02 0.01
CA SER A 183 9.53 14.97 0.37
C SER A 183 8.59 15.27 -0.81
N ASP A 184 9.17 15.50 -2.00
CA ASP A 184 8.43 15.89 -3.20
C ASP A 184 7.64 14.71 -3.81
N THR A 185 8.15 13.48 -3.68
CA THR A 185 7.50 12.26 -4.19
C THR A 185 6.29 11.87 -3.35
N LEU A 186 6.34 12.10 -2.02
CA LEU A 186 5.21 11.88 -1.11
C LEU A 186 4.12 12.96 -1.30
N GLN A 187 4.51 14.20 -1.62
CA GLN A 187 3.57 15.26 -1.94
C GLN A 187 2.78 14.94 -3.23
N LEU A 188 3.43 14.37 -4.24
CA LEU A 188 2.78 13.92 -5.48
C LEU A 188 1.78 12.76 -5.28
N ALA A 189 1.95 11.92 -4.27
CA ALA A 189 1.00 10.86 -3.94
C ALA A 189 -0.29 11.40 -3.28
N ASN A 190 -0.20 12.58 -2.63
CA ASN A 190 -1.27 13.21 -1.86
C ASN A 190 -2.03 14.30 -2.63
N ILE A 191 -1.47 14.85 -3.72
CA ILE A 191 -2.08 15.95 -4.49
C ILE A 191 -3.40 15.55 -5.19
N GLU A 192 -3.61 14.27 -5.55
CA GLU A 192 -4.87 13.85 -6.18
C GLU A 192 -6.01 13.61 -5.18
N THR A 193 -5.71 13.50 -3.88
CA THR A 193 -6.73 13.36 -2.82
C THR A 193 -7.16 14.71 -2.23
N ASP A 194 -6.38 15.78 -2.45
CA ASP A 194 -6.50 17.05 -1.71
C ASP A 194 -7.20 18.18 -2.47
N SER A 195 -8.01 17.85 -3.50
CA SER A 195 -8.88 18.84 -4.15
C SER A 195 -10.06 19.29 -3.26
N SER A 196 -10.16 18.75 -2.05
CA SER A 196 -11.13 19.21 -1.05
C SER A 196 -10.53 19.14 0.35
N ILE A 197 -10.36 20.31 0.96
CA ILE A 197 -10.10 20.60 2.40
C ILE A 197 -8.67 21.11 2.70
N ALA A 198 -8.42 22.35 2.30
CA ALA A 198 -7.35 23.18 2.86
C ALA A 198 -7.87 24.03 4.03
N ARG A 199 -7.49 23.70 5.27
CA ARG A 199 -7.21 24.61 6.43
C ARG A 199 -6.38 23.76 7.43
N GLY A 200 -5.10 24.03 7.71
CA GLY A 200 -4.52 25.27 8.22
C GLY A 200 -4.11 25.03 9.68
N GLY A 201 -2.81 25.02 9.99
CA GLY A 201 -2.31 24.88 11.38
C GLY A 201 -0.80 24.70 11.48
N THR A 202 -0.15 25.73 12.02
CA THR A 202 1.30 25.92 12.19
C THR A 202 1.92 25.04 13.28
N ALA A 203 3.23 24.80 13.13
CA ALA A 203 4.10 24.02 14.00
C ALA A 203 4.37 24.70 15.35
N ASP A 204 4.34 23.93 16.43
CA ASP A 204 4.98 24.25 17.71
C ASP A 204 5.76 23.03 18.22
N ASN A 205 7.06 23.26 18.47
CA ASN A 205 8.02 22.31 19.02
C ASN A 205 7.96 22.34 20.56
N ASN A 206 7.57 21.21 21.17
CA ASN A 206 7.94 20.68 22.51
C ASN A 206 6.75 19.99 23.16
N LEU A 207 6.61 18.67 22.95
CA LEU A 207 5.84 17.81 23.84
C LEU A 207 6.57 16.47 24.00
N THR A 208 7.18 16.28 25.16
CA THR A 208 7.45 14.96 25.73
C THR A 208 6.13 14.19 25.80
N SER A 209 6.00 13.18 24.93
CA SER A 209 4.80 12.37 24.76
C SER A 209 4.61 11.38 25.92
N GLU A 210 3.63 11.64 26.79
CA GLU A 210 3.12 10.68 27.79
C GLU A 210 2.23 9.57 27.19
N ARG A 211 2.46 9.14 25.94
CA ARG A 211 1.64 8.14 25.24
C ARG A 211 2.29 6.75 25.07
N GLY A 212 3.32 6.44 25.84
CA GLY A 212 3.95 5.10 25.87
C GLY A 212 3.58 4.28 27.12
N PRO A 213 3.63 2.94 27.07
CA PRO A 213 3.67 2.10 28.26
C PRO A 213 4.82 2.55 29.18
N VAL A 214 4.49 2.77 30.46
CA VAL A 214 5.40 3.24 31.51
C VAL A 214 6.53 2.22 31.71
N ASP A 215 7.77 2.70 31.62
CA ASP A 215 9.03 2.04 32.00
C ASP A 215 9.30 0.66 31.35
N VAL A 216 9.69 0.66 30.08
CA VAL A 216 10.13 -0.56 29.38
C VAL A 216 11.59 -0.43 28.95
N SER A 217 12.46 -1.12 29.68
CA SER A 217 13.81 -1.41 29.20
C SER A 217 13.75 -2.19 27.88
N PRO A 218 14.69 -1.95 26.95
CA PRO A 218 14.71 -2.67 25.68
C PRO A 218 14.95 -4.17 25.91
N VAL A 219 14.20 -5.02 25.20
CA VAL A 219 14.38 -6.49 25.23
C VAL A 219 15.58 -6.94 24.40
N LYS A 220 16.00 -6.12 23.41
CA LYS A 220 17.16 -6.37 22.56
C LYS A 220 17.66 -5.06 21.96
N ILE A 221 18.94 -4.99 21.64
CA ILE A 221 19.55 -3.91 20.87
C ILE A 221 20.17 -4.52 19.60
N THR A 222 19.91 -3.93 18.43
CA THR A 222 20.51 -4.37 17.15
C THR A 222 21.99 -3.98 17.08
N LYS A 223 22.73 -4.50 16.09
CA LYS A 223 24.15 -4.15 15.91
C LYS A 223 24.32 -2.65 15.59
N GLU A 224 23.30 -2.09 14.97
CA GLU A 224 23.14 -0.69 14.57
C GLU A 224 22.61 0.19 15.72
N GLY A 225 22.55 -0.36 16.94
CA GLY A 225 22.16 0.37 18.15
C GLY A 225 20.66 0.63 18.28
N ARG A 226 19.80 0.00 17.47
CA ARG A 226 18.34 0.13 17.60
C ARG A 226 17.82 -0.65 18.78
N LYS A 227 17.14 0.06 19.68
CA LYS A 227 16.44 -0.51 20.82
C LYS A 227 15.12 -1.14 20.36
N ILE A 228 14.92 -2.40 20.70
CA ILE A 228 13.70 -3.16 20.47
C ILE A 228 13.01 -3.34 21.82
N TYR A 229 11.72 -3.03 21.86
CA TYR A 229 10.87 -3.14 23.03
C TYR A 229 9.83 -4.24 22.80
N LYS A 230 9.09 -4.57 23.84
CA LYS A 230 8.02 -5.57 23.80
C LYS A 230 6.77 -5.00 24.46
N ASN A 231 5.64 -5.07 23.75
CA ASN A 231 4.33 -4.70 24.26
C ASN A 231 3.32 -5.80 23.90
N ASN A 232 2.57 -6.28 24.90
CA ASN A 232 1.57 -7.33 24.73
C ASN A 232 2.09 -8.53 23.88
N ASP A 233 3.28 -9.03 24.23
CA ASP A 233 3.96 -10.12 23.50
C ASP A 233 4.34 -9.89 22.03
N SER A 234 4.29 -8.65 21.54
CA SER A 234 4.75 -8.28 20.21
C SER A 234 5.87 -7.25 20.30
N LYS A 235 6.91 -7.41 19.47
CA LYS A 235 8.03 -6.48 19.44
C LYS A 235 7.70 -5.21 18.67
N TYR A 236 8.23 -4.10 19.16
CA TYR A 236 8.13 -2.80 18.51
C TYR A 236 9.42 -2.00 18.67
N ILE A 237 9.56 -0.95 17.86
CA ILE A 237 10.63 0.03 17.90
C ILE A 237 10.03 1.44 18.01
N ILE A 238 10.87 2.41 18.36
CA ILE A 238 10.53 3.82 18.24
C ILE A 238 11.02 4.33 16.88
N TYR A 239 10.13 4.94 16.12
CA TYR A 239 10.43 5.50 14.81
C TYR A 239 11.42 6.67 14.93
N ARG A 240 12.48 6.66 14.13
CA ARG A 240 13.56 7.66 14.11
C ARG A 240 13.32 8.71 13.03
N GLN A 241 14.08 9.80 13.09
CA GLN A 241 13.97 10.91 12.14
C GLN A 241 14.31 10.50 10.69
N ASP A 242 15.20 9.54 10.52
CA ASP A 242 15.68 9.02 9.24
C ASP A 242 15.06 7.67 8.86
N ASP A 243 14.08 7.19 9.63
CA ASP A 243 13.39 5.96 9.33
C ASP A 243 12.48 6.13 8.11
N THR A 244 12.36 5.04 7.37
CA THR A 244 11.29 4.80 6.41
C THR A 244 10.75 3.38 6.67
N PRO A 245 9.48 3.08 6.34
CA PRO A 245 8.96 1.72 6.44
C PRO A 245 9.84 0.69 5.72
N ILE A 246 10.46 1.09 4.60
CA ILE A 246 11.38 0.24 3.83
C ILE A 246 12.65 -0.07 4.62
N ARG A 247 13.31 0.95 5.19
CA ARG A 247 14.54 0.76 5.97
C ARG A 247 14.30 -0.10 7.20
N ILE A 248 13.19 0.12 7.90
CA ILE A 248 12.79 -0.71 9.04
C ILE A 248 12.56 -2.15 8.57
N ALA A 249 11.83 -2.33 7.47
CA ALA A 249 11.57 -3.66 6.93
C ALA A 249 12.87 -4.42 6.62
N GLN A 250 13.83 -3.77 5.95
CA GLN A 250 15.15 -4.34 5.66
C GLN A 250 15.94 -4.68 6.95
N GLU A 251 15.96 -3.79 7.93
CA GLU A 251 16.69 -3.99 9.20
C GLU A 251 16.18 -5.22 9.97
N PHE A 252 14.88 -5.50 9.88
CA PHE A 252 14.22 -6.57 10.63
C PHE A 252 13.90 -7.82 9.80
N ASP A 253 14.39 -7.91 8.56
CA ASP A 253 14.05 -8.99 7.62
C ASP A 253 12.53 -9.18 7.47
N LEU A 254 11.83 -8.06 7.36
CA LEU A 254 10.40 -7.96 7.11
C LEU A 254 10.16 -7.42 5.70
N TYR A 255 8.93 -7.60 5.25
CA TYR A 255 8.41 -6.93 4.08
C TYR A 255 7.82 -5.56 4.46
N THR A 256 7.97 -4.54 3.60
CA THR A 256 7.42 -3.19 3.85
C THR A 256 5.93 -3.19 4.21
N TRP A 257 5.10 -3.97 3.50
CA TRP A 257 3.67 -4.09 3.79
C TRP A 257 3.40 -4.66 5.19
N GLN A 258 4.30 -5.47 5.76
CA GLN A 258 4.15 -5.95 7.13
C GLN A 258 4.29 -4.81 8.13
N ILE A 259 5.11 -3.79 7.84
CA ILE A 259 5.15 -2.59 8.66
C ILE A 259 3.79 -1.88 8.65
N TYR A 260 3.15 -1.76 7.47
CA TYR A 260 1.80 -1.18 7.38
C TYR A 260 0.73 -2.06 8.07
N ASP A 261 0.67 -3.36 7.76
CA ASP A 261 -0.30 -4.33 8.31
C ASP A 261 -0.16 -4.49 9.83
N PHE A 262 1.07 -4.59 10.36
CA PHE A 262 1.26 -4.77 11.80
C PHE A 262 0.88 -3.54 12.61
N ASN A 263 0.88 -2.36 11.97
CA ASN A 263 0.60 -1.09 12.61
C ASN A 263 -0.78 -0.52 12.26
N ASP A 264 -1.59 -1.25 11.50
CA ASP A 264 -2.91 -0.80 11.03
C ASP A 264 -2.83 0.60 10.37
N LEU A 265 -1.82 0.84 9.52
CA LEU A 265 -1.53 2.15 8.93
C LEU A 265 -2.14 2.31 7.53
N GLU A 266 -2.67 3.51 7.28
CA GLU A 266 -3.05 4.01 5.96
C GLU A 266 -1.94 4.92 5.41
N LEU A 267 -1.89 5.11 4.08
CA LEU A 267 -0.80 5.81 3.39
C LEU A 267 -0.75 7.32 3.64
N ASP A 268 -1.90 7.92 3.89
CA ASP A 268 -2.10 9.33 4.19
C ASP A 268 -1.78 9.68 5.64
N ASN A 269 -1.55 8.67 6.48
CA ASN A 269 -1.17 8.81 7.88
C ASN A 269 0.32 8.50 8.07
N PRO A 270 1.22 9.48 7.81
CA PRO A 270 2.65 9.27 7.93
C PRO A 270 3.05 8.99 9.38
N ILE A 271 3.88 7.97 9.56
CA ILE A 271 4.54 7.68 10.83
C ILE A 271 5.51 8.81 11.16
N LYS A 272 5.46 9.32 12.39
CA LYS A 272 6.28 10.44 12.84
C LYS A 272 7.41 9.95 13.74
N PRO A 273 8.56 10.65 13.75
CA PRO A 273 9.61 10.37 14.71
C PRO A 273 9.08 10.39 16.15
N GLY A 274 9.38 9.34 16.91
CA GLY A 274 8.86 9.12 18.26
C GLY A 274 7.68 8.15 18.33
N ASP A 275 7.04 7.81 17.20
CA ASP A 275 5.92 6.88 17.19
C ASP A 275 6.35 5.44 17.48
N MET A 276 5.42 4.67 18.07
CA MET A 276 5.55 3.23 18.24
C MET A 276 5.29 2.52 16.92
N VAL A 277 6.25 1.70 16.46
CA VAL A 277 6.11 0.89 15.26
C VAL A 277 6.37 -0.57 15.58
N TYR A 278 5.32 -1.38 15.49
CA TYR A 278 5.37 -2.82 15.63
C TYR A 278 6.11 -3.45 14.45
N ILE A 279 7.07 -4.31 14.78
CA ILE A 279 7.84 -5.15 13.85
C ILE A 279 7.39 -6.62 13.94
N GLU A 280 6.38 -6.89 14.77
CA GLU A 280 5.66 -8.16 14.85
C GLU A 280 4.17 -7.87 14.96
N LYS A 281 3.33 -8.72 14.37
CA LYS A 281 1.88 -8.52 14.37
C LYS A 281 1.34 -8.37 15.79
N LYS A 282 0.55 -7.32 16.04
CA LYS A 282 -0.16 -7.11 17.31
C LYS A 282 -1.07 -8.29 17.66
N LYS A 283 -1.39 -8.48 18.94
CA LYS A 283 -2.27 -9.57 19.39
C LYS A 283 -3.73 -9.23 19.13
N ARG A 284 -4.60 -10.24 19.21
CA ARG A 284 -6.05 -10.06 19.03
C ARG A 284 -6.75 -9.52 20.28
N LYS A 285 -6.04 -9.49 21.41
CA LYS A 285 -6.51 -9.13 22.75
C LYS A 285 -5.35 -8.51 23.53
N ALA A 286 -5.64 -7.58 24.42
CA ALA A 286 -4.67 -7.07 25.38
C ALA A 286 -4.66 -7.91 26.67
N SER A 287 -3.70 -7.64 27.56
CA SER A 287 -3.66 -8.24 28.90
C SER A 287 -4.71 -7.59 29.81
N GLU A 288 -4.90 -6.29 29.66
CA GLU A 288 -5.89 -5.48 30.34
C GLU A 288 -7.31 -5.88 29.94
N GLU A 289 -8.26 -5.81 30.88
CA GLU A 289 -9.66 -6.12 30.59
C GLU A 289 -10.39 -4.95 29.94
N PHE A 290 -10.16 -3.75 30.45
CA PHE A 290 -10.82 -2.54 29.99
C PHE A 290 -9.88 -1.34 30.02
N TYR A 291 -10.23 -0.33 29.23
CA TYR A 291 -9.59 0.97 29.22
C TYR A 291 -10.65 2.08 29.22
N ILE A 292 -10.41 3.12 30.02
CA ILE A 292 -11.25 4.33 30.02
C ILE A 292 -10.58 5.35 29.12
N VAL A 293 -11.30 5.76 28.07
CA VAL A 293 -10.81 6.63 27.01
C VAL A 293 -10.50 8.02 27.58
N LYS A 294 -9.28 8.51 27.33
CA LYS A 294 -8.78 9.79 27.81
C LYS A 294 -8.97 10.88 26.74
N PRO A 295 -8.90 12.18 27.12
CA PRO A 295 -8.89 13.27 26.14
C PRO A 295 -7.80 13.06 25.07
N GLY A 296 -8.19 13.13 23.80
CA GLY A 296 -7.27 13.00 22.66
C GLY A 296 -6.86 11.57 22.31
N ASP A 297 -7.44 10.56 22.95
CA ASP A 297 -7.31 9.18 22.47
C ASP A 297 -8.19 8.95 21.23
N ASP A 298 -7.70 8.15 20.30
CA ASP A 298 -8.43 7.58 19.17
C ASP A 298 -8.24 6.05 19.14
N MET A 299 -9.01 5.34 18.31
CA MET A 299 -8.96 3.88 18.23
C MET A 299 -7.59 3.35 17.81
N HIS A 300 -6.89 4.05 16.92
CA HIS A 300 -5.57 3.64 16.44
C HIS A 300 -4.51 3.77 17.54
N ALA A 301 -4.46 4.91 18.23
CA ALA A 301 -3.56 5.18 19.34
C ALA A 301 -3.79 4.20 20.49
N ILE A 302 -5.05 3.88 20.81
CA ILE A 302 -5.39 2.86 21.82
C ILE A 302 -4.92 1.47 21.35
N SER A 303 -5.14 1.13 20.08
CA SER A 303 -4.65 -0.12 19.46
C SER A 303 -3.14 -0.27 19.61
N GLN A 304 -2.38 0.77 19.26
CA GLN A 304 -0.93 0.84 19.40
C GLN A 304 -0.48 0.71 20.85
N LYS A 305 -1.09 1.48 21.75
CA LYS A 305 -0.78 1.53 23.19
C LYS A 305 -0.91 0.17 23.87
N PHE A 306 -1.94 -0.61 23.55
CA PHE A 306 -2.19 -1.92 24.17
C PHE A 306 -1.69 -3.10 23.32
N GLY A 307 -1.04 -2.84 22.18
CA GLY A 307 -0.56 -3.89 21.29
C GLY A 307 -1.65 -4.84 20.83
N ILE A 308 -2.84 -4.31 20.57
CA ILE A 308 -4.01 -5.03 20.06
C ILE A 308 -4.26 -4.61 18.61
N ARG A 309 -4.65 -5.54 17.73
CA ARG A 309 -5.03 -5.19 16.35
C ARG A 309 -6.27 -4.30 16.34
N LEU A 310 -6.24 -3.24 15.53
CA LEU A 310 -7.33 -2.25 15.46
C LEU A 310 -8.69 -2.90 15.16
N GLN A 311 -8.74 -3.78 14.15
CA GLN A 311 -9.96 -4.51 13.81
C GLN A 311 -10.52 -5.33 14.99
N ASN A 312 -9.65 -5.99 15.76
CA ASN A 312 -10.12 -6.76 16.92
C ASN A 312 -10.59 -5.86 18.07
N LEU A 313 -10.00 -4.67 18.23
CA LEU A 313 -10.48 -3.68 19.20
C LEU A 313 -11.91 -3.24 18.86
N TYR A 314 -12.22 -2.96 17.59
CA TYR A 314 -13.59 -2.70 17.11
C TYR A 314 -14.54 -3.88 17.40
N GLU A 315 -14.13 -5.10 17.06
CA GLU A 315 -14.92 -6.32 17.25
C GLU A 315 -15.26 -6.60 18.71
N LEU A 316 -14.29 -6.42 19.62
CA LEU A 316 -14.49 -6.59 21.06
C LEU A 316 -15.49 -5.55 21.58
N ASN A 317 -15.48 -4.34 21.03
CA ASN A 317 -16.34 -3.24 21.47
C ASN A 317 -17.68 -3.14 20.73
N ARG A 318 -17.91 -4.00 19.72
CA ARG A 318 -19.09 -3.98 18.86
C ARG A 318 -19.30 -2.62 18.18
N MET A 319 -18.19 -2.00 17.81
CA MET A 319 -18.16 -0.71 17.12
C MET A 319 -17.95 -0.94 15.62
N ASN A 320 -18.51 -0.06 14.79
CA ASN A 320 -18.25 -0.07 13.36
C ASN A 320 -16.85 0.49 13.09
N PHE A 321 -16.11 -0.12 12.15
CA PHE A 321 -14.79 0.38 11.78
C PHE A 321 -14.85 1.85 11.33
N GLY A 322 -13.88 2.66 11.76
CA GLY A 322 -13.84 4.11 11.51
C GLY A 322 -14.64 4.96 12.50
N THR A 323 -15.38 4.36 13.44
CA THR A 323 -15.98 5.12 14.55
C THR A 323 -14.95 5.38 15.65
N GLU A 324 -14.96 6.58 16.22
CA GLU A 324 -14.08 6.95 17.33
C GLU A 324 -14.82 6.94 18.68
N PRO A 325 -14.16 6.54 19.78
CA PRO A 325 -14.75 6.57 21.10
C PRO A 325 -14.81 7.98 21.65
N GLN A 326 -15.69 8.20 22.62
CA GLN A 326 -15.76 9.45 23.37
C GLN A 326 -14.93 9.36 24.65
N GLN A 327 -14.43 10.50 25.10
CA GLN A 327 -13.78 10.59 26.40
C GLN A 327 -14.69 10.01 27.50
N GLY A 328 -14.12 9.15 28.34
CA GLY A 328 -14.84 8.48 29.43
C GLY A 328 -15.51 7.17 29.03
N ASP A 329 -15.54 6.82 27.73
CA ASP A 329 -16.02 5.51 27.29
C ASP A 329 -15.13 4.40 27.85
N THR A 330 -15.76 3.27 28.18
CA THR A 330 -15.05 2.04 28.54
C THR A 330 -14.91 1.15 27.32
N LEU A 331 -13.67 0.99 26.84
CA LEU A 331 -13.32 0.01 25.82
C LEU A 331 -12.89 -1.31 26.45
N TRP A 332 -13.38 -2.41 25.92
CA TRP A 332 -13.02 -3.78 26.28
C TRP A 332 -11.85 -4.25 25.43
N LEU A 333 -10.82 -4.78 26.08
CA LEU A 333 -9.55 -5.10 25.41
C LEU A 333 -9.24 -6.61 25.36
N ASN A 334 -9.84 -7.43 26.23
CA ASN A 334 -9.58 -8.88 26.25
C ASN A 334 -10.83 -9.78 26.13
N LYS A 335 -12.03 -9.23 26.33
CA LYS A 335 -13.33 -9.90 26.25
C LYS A 335 -14.30 -9.05 25.43
N LYS A 336 -15.29 -9.69 24.83
CA LYS A 336 -16.29 -8.97 24.02
C LYS A 336 -17.24 -8.22 24.96
N LYS A 337 -17.45 -6.92 24.68
CA LYS A 337 -18.40 -6.05 25.38
C LYS A 337 -19.78 -6.74 25.47
N PRO A 338 -20.40 -6.80 26.66
CA PRO A 338 -21.75 -7.33 26.83
C PRO A 338 -22.75 -6.57 25.95
N ALA A 339 -23.67 -7.30 25.31
CA ALA A 339 -24.61 -6.70 24.34
C ALA A 339 -25.62 -5.74 25.00
N ASP A 340 -25.97 -5.99 26.26
CA ASP A 340 -26.85 -5.16 27.08
C ASP A 340 -26.22 -3.81 27.48
N MET A 341 -24.89 -3.67 27.33
CA MET A 341 -24.15 -2.43 27.57
C MET A 341 -23.98 -1.55 26.33
N GLN A 342 -24.58 -1.91 25.18
CA GLN A 342 -24.44 -1.14 23.94
C GLN A 342 -25.34 0.12 23.90
N ASN A 343 -26.40 0.16 24.71
CA ASN A 343 -27.48 1.17 24.63
C ASN A 343 -27.71 2.01 25.90
N ARG A 344 -26.79 2.02 26.88
CA ARG A 344 -26.97 2.81 28.11
C ARG A 344 -26.23 4.14 27.98
N SER A 345 -27.00 5.24 28.03
CA SER A 345 -26.50 6.61 27.99
C SER A 345 -25.37 6.85 29.01
N PRO A 346 -24.41 7.76 28.73
CA PRO A 346 -23.16 7.93 29.49
C PRO A 346 -23.33 8.14 31.01
N GLY A 347 -24.50 8.61 31.46
CA GLY A 347 -24.78 8.93 32.86
C GLY A 347 -24.93 7.72 33.81
N ILE A 348 -25.25 6.52 33.31
CA ILE A 348 -25.53 5.35 34.18
C ILE A 348 -24.26 4.52 34.45
N LEU A 349 -23.20 4.69 33.65
CA LEU A 349 -21.97 3.90 33.75
C LEU A 349 -21.18 4.15 35.05
N ARG A 350 -21.32 5.34 35.66
CA ARG A 350 -20.62 5.72 36.91
C ARG A 350 -20.95 4.82 38.11
N ILE A 351 -22.13 4.23 38.16
CA ILE A 351 -22.60 3.49 39.35
C ILE A 351 -22.17 2.02 39.31
N PHE A 352 -22.10 1.41 38.11
CA PHE A 352 -21.83 -0.03 37.98
C PHE A 352 -20.34 -0.41 38.09
N LEU A 353 -19.43 0.45 37.59
CA LEU A 353 -17.99 0.17 37.64
C LEU A 353 -17.38 0.40 39.04
N PHE A 354 -17.87 1.38 39.79
CA PHE A 354 -17.36 1.65 41.15
C PHE A 354 -17.62 0.49 42.12
N SER A 355 -18.73 -0.23 41.95
CA SER A 355 -19.10 -1.37 42.80
C SER A 355 -18.29 -2.64 42.46
N ALA A 356 -17.94 -2.84 41.18
CA ALA A 356 -17.14 -4.00 40.75
C ALA A 356 -15.66 -3.92 41.16
N MET A 357 -15.11 -2.72 41.36
CA MET A 357 -13.72 -2.54 41.80
C MET A 357 -13.51 -2.83 43.31
N GLN A 358 -14.58 -2.89 44.11
CA GLN A 358 -14.46 -3.09 45.57
C GLN A 358 -14.60 -4.56 46.04
N HIS A 359 -15.25 -5.45 45.27
CA HIS A 359 -15.43 -6.86 45.68
C HIS A 359 -15.36 -7.88 44.51
N PRO A 360 -14.19 -8.48 44.23
CA PRO A 360 -13.99 -9.35 43.05
C PRO A 360 -14.54 -10.79 43.18
N LYS A 361 -15.25 -11.14 44.26
CA LYS A 361 -15.80 -12.50 44.47
C LYS A 361 -17.17 -12.43 45.11
N ASN A 362 -18.23 -12.34 44.31
CA ASN A 362 -19.61 -12.83 44.57
C ASN A 362 -20.65 -12.07 43.74
N PHE A 363 -20.65 -12.19 42.40
CA PHE A 363 -21.70 -11.55 41.58
C PHE A 363 -22.49 -12.50 40.67
N TYR A 364 -22.38 -13.82 40.86
CA TYR A 364 -23.24 -14.78 40.16
C TYR A 364 -23.88 -15.75 41.17
N LYS A 365 -24.76 -15.23 42.04
CA LYS A 365 -25.64 -16.08 42.88
C LYS A 365 -26.89 -15.34 43.40
N GLN A 366 -27.49 -14.52 42.57
CA GLN A 366 -28.82 -13.91 42.71
C GLN A 366 -29.02 -13.30 41.31
N PHE A 367 -29.79 -13.88 40.39
CA PHE A 367 -31.22 -13.98 40.41
C PHE A 367 -31.66 -15.22 39.63
N GLY A 368 -32.57 -15.97 40.26
CA GLY A 368 -33.24 -17.11 39.65
C GLY A 368 -34.24 -16.68 38.57
N THR A 369 -34.54 -17.67 37.74
CA THR A 369 -35.53 -17.69 36.67
C THR A 369 -36.83 -16.93 36.94
N VAL A 370 -37.21 -16.04 36.04
CA VAL A 370 -38.62 -15.61 35.87
C VAL A 370 -38.97 -15.70 34.39
N ARG A 371 -40.00 -16.50 34.08
CA ARG A 371 -40.58 -16.71 32.74
C ARG A 371 -41.38 -15.47 32.29
N PRO A 372 -41.55 -15.22 30.99
CA PRO A 372 -42.32 -14.10 30.50
C PRO A 372 -43.80 -14.44 30.36
N ALA A 373 -44.68 -13.47 30.62
CA ALA A 373 -46.08 -13.43 30.21
C ALA A 373 -46.57 -11.95 30.19
N PRO A 374 -47.68 -11.62 29.53
CA PRO A 374 -47.73 -11.12 28.15
C PRO A 374 -48.26 -9.68 28.03
N HIS A 375 -48.11 -9.07 26.83
CA HIS A 375 -48.80 -7.83 26.42
C HIS A 375 -50.34 -8.00 26.47
N PRO A 376 -51.12 -6.96 26.82
CA PRO A 376 -51.59 -5.90 25.90
C PRO A 376 -51.72 -4.49 26.59
N CYS A 377 -52.00 -3.33 25.99
CA CYS A 377 -52.61 -2.89 24.72
C CYS A 377 -51.72 -1.86 24.00
#